data_AF-A0A371QLI2-F1
#
_entry.id   AF-A0A371QLI2-F1
#
_cell.length_a   1.000
_cell.length_b   1.000
_cell.length_c   1.000
_cell.angle_alpha   90.00
_cell.angle_beta   90.00
_cell.angle_gamma   90.00
#
_symmetry.space_group_name_H-M   'P 1'
#
loop_
_entity.id
_entity.type
_entity.pdbx_description
1 polymer ?
#
loop_
_entity_poly.entity_id
_entity_poly.type
_entity_poly.pdbx_seq_one_letter_code
_entity_poly.pdbx_strand_id
1 'polypeptide(L)'
;MILPFKKTSVYAGLGSTSGIIKFENRTLQIEYQTIDELFKYFKSEARQVTFQLSDIESVEMKSGWFSYKLFIDVRSLKALDKFPAVKGNRIKLKVSRTHREKLKSLKSSLSLAISEHKLDQLDSHSDEYEYENESLKNTARTDGNQGQRSGRSDQKTRGGLQNALEKRDQLK
;
A
#
# COMPACT_ATOMS: atom_id res chain seq x y z
N MET A 1 2.28 -17.78 -15.84
CA MET A 1 0.96 -18.21 -16.39
C MET A 1 0.54 -17.29 -17.53
N ILE A 2 -0.12 -17.80 -18.59
CA ILE A 2 -0.58 -17.00 -19.75
C ILE A 2 -2.09 -17.19 -20.00
N LEU A 3 -2.83 -16.09 -20.25
CA LEU A 3 -4.28 -16.06 -20.47
C LEU A 3 -4.66 -15.10 -21.63
N PRO A 4 -5.33 -15.57 -22.70
CA PRO A 4 -5.79 -14.69 -23.76
C PRO A 4 -7.03 -13.87 -23.36
N PHE A 5 -7.12 -12.65 -23.89
CA PHE A 5 -8.26 -11.75 -23.68
C PHE A 5 -8.65 -11.00 -24.95
N LYS A 6 -9.85 -10.42 -24.92
CA LYS A 6 -10.34 -9.45 -25.89
C LYS A 6 -10.89 -8.22 -25.16
N LYS A 7 -10.86 -7.06 -25.81
CA LYS A 7 -11.54 -5.85 -25.37
C LYS A 7 -12.23 -5.26 -26.59
N THR A 8 -13.54 -5.11 -26.50
CA THR A 8 -14.38 -4.52 -27.55
C THR A 8 -14.61 -3.04 -27.22
N SER A 9 -14.89 -2.22 -28.24
CA SER A 9 -15.16 -0.78 -28.10
C SER A 9 -13.93 0.03 -27.67
N VAL A 10 -12.89 -0.05 -28.49
CA VAL A 10 -11.75 0.87 -28.51
C VAL A 10 -12.04 1.96 -29.55
N TYR A 11 -11.43 3.16 -29.45
CA TYR A 11 -11.66 4.29 -30.37
C TYR A 11 -13.14 4.63 -30.61
N ALA A 12 -13.84 5.09 -29.56
CA ALA A 12 -15.27 5.45 -29.62
C ALA A 12 -16.22 4.33 -30.11
N GLY A 13 -15.78 3.06 -30.12
CA GLY A 13 -16.58 1.93 -30.57
C GLY A 13 -16.13 1.31 -31.89
N LEU A 14 -15.13 1.89 -32.56
CA LEU A 14 -14.68 1.49 -33.89
C LEU A 14 -13.41 0.62 -33.88
N GLY A 15 -13.15 -0.05 -32.78
CA GLY A 15 -11.92 -0.81 -32.58
C GLY A 15 -12.07 -1.94 -31.59
N SER A 16 -11.25 -2.97 -31.78
CA SER A 16 -11.10 -4.06 -30.81
C SER A 16 -9.63 -4.29 -30.49
N THR A 17 -9.35 -4.63 -29.25
CA THR A 17 -8.03 -5.04 -28.80
C THR A 17 -8.06 -6.52 -28.46
N SER A 18 -7.03 -7.24 -28.87
CA SER A 18 -6.81 -8.65 -28.49
C SER A 18 -5.40 -8.81 -27.95
N GLY A 19 -5.21 -9.74 -27.02
CA GLY A 19 -3.92 -9.88 -26.38
C GLY A 19 -3.83 -11.05 -25.43
N ILE A 20 -2.71 -11.09 -24.71
CA ILE A 20 -2.43 -12.06 -23.66
C ILE A 20 -2.06 -11.34 -22.37
N ILE A 21 -2.48 -11.92 -21.26
CA ILE A 21 -2.10 -11.55 -19.91
C ILE A 21 -1.12 -12.58 -19.41
N LYS A 22 0.00 -12.13 -18.86
CA LYS A 22 1.00 -12.98 -18.25
C LYS A 22 1.24 -12.52 -16.81
N PHE A 23 1.19 -13.44 -15.86
CA PHE A 23 1.56 -13.16 -14.46
C PHE A 23 2.65 -14.12 -14.02
N GLU A 24 3.85 -13.58 -13.80
CA GLU A 24 5.07 -14.28 -13.39
C GLU A 24 5.96 -13.31 -12.61
N ASN A 25 6.77 -13.82 -11.69
CA ASN A 25 7.74 -13.02 -10.91
C ASN A 25 7.11 -11.77 -10.26
N ARG A 26 5.94 -11.92 -9.63
CA ARG A 26 5.16 -10.83 -9.03
C ARG A 26 4.86 -9.66 -10.00
N THR A 27 4.92 -9.90 -11.30
CA THR A 27 4.74 -8.89 -12.34
C THR A 27 3.58 -9.26 -13.25
N LEU A 28 2.68 -8.33 -13.50
CA LEU A 28 1.58 -8.50 -14.46
C LEU A 28 1.94 -7.84 -15.79
N GLN A 29 2.04 -8.64 -16.84
CA GLN A 29 2.29 -8.17 -18.19
C GLN A 29 1.03 -8.33 -19.04
N ILE A 30 0.74 -7.31 -19.85
CA ILE A 30 -0.35 -7.33 -20.82
C ILE A 30 0.23 -6.97 -22.19
N GLU A 31 0.27 -7.96 -23.08
CA GLU A 31 0.63 -7.78 -24.47
C GLU A 31 -0.63 -7.70 -25.31
N TYR A 32 -0.72 -6.74 -26.22
CA TYR A 32 -1.92 -6.50 -27.01
C TYR A 32 -1.63 -5.86 -28.36
N GLN A 33 -2.56 -6.11 -29.28
CA GLN A 33 -2.65 -5.46 -30.58
C GLN A 33 -4.07 -4.90 -30.72
N THR A 34 -4.18 -3.75 -31.37
CA THR A 34 -5.47 -3.13 -31.68
C THR A 34 -5.78 -3.32 -33.16
N ILE A 35 -7.04 -3.62 -33.45
CA ILE A 35 -7.58 -3.79 -34.80
C ILE A 35 -8.58 -2.66 -35.00
N ASP A 36 -8.35 -1.86 -36.03
CA ASP A 36 -9.30 -0.82 -36.44
C ASP A 36 -10.44 -1.47 -37.22
N GLU A 37 -11.68 -1.32 -36.73
CA GLU A 37 -12.87 -1.91 -37.35
C GLU A 37 -13.26 -1.19 -38.65
N LEU A 38 -12.75 0.02 -38.87
CA LEU A 38 -12.97 0.81 -40.10
C LEU A 38 -12.26 0.19 -41.31
N PHE A 39 -11.07 -0.39 -41.12
CA PHE A 39 -10.29 -1.01 -42.19
C PHE A 39 -10.15 -2.53 -42.06
N LYS A 40 -10.63 -3.16 -40.96
CA LYS A 40 -10.66 -4.61 -40.64
C LYS A 40 -9.37 -5.43 -40.83
N TYR A 41 -8.34 -4.87 -41.44
CA TYR A 41 -7.09 -5.52 -41.86
C TYR A 41 -5.85 -4.84 -41.26
N PHE A 42 -5.97 -3.59 -40.79
CA PHE A 42 -4.85 -2.91 -40.15
C PHE A 42 -4.77 -3.28 -38.68
N LYS A 43 -3.78 -4.12 -38.35
CA LYS A 43 -3.38 -4.43 -36.98
C LYS A 43 -2.30 -3.45 -36.58
N SER A 44 -2.40 -2.87 -35.39
CA SER A 44 -1.29 -2.16 -34.80
C SER A 44 -0.13 -3.12 -34.52
N GLU A 45 1.07 -2.58 -34.39
CA GLU A 45 2.18 -3.30 -33.75
C GLU A 45 1.75 -3.81 -32.37
N ALA A 46 2.33 -4.94 -31.97
CA ALA A 46 2.14 -5.49 -30.64
C ALA A 46 2.78 -4.53 -29.62
N ARG A 47 2.02 -4.19 -28.58
CA ARG A 47 2.44 -3.34 -27.47
C ARG A 47 2.38 -4.12 -26.18
N GLN A 48 3.26 -3.77 -25.24
CA GLN A 48 3.28 -4.37 -23.91
C GLN A 48 3.13 -3.29 -22.84
N VAL A 49 2.29 -3.57 -21.84
CA VAL A 49 2.28 -2.83 -20.57
C VAL A 49 2.67 -3.80 -19.47
N THR A 50 3.46 -3.31 -18.53
CA THR A 50 3.93 -4.08 -17.37
C THR A 50 3.53 -3.33 -16.11
N PHE A 51 2.89 -4.04 -15.19
CA PHE A 51 2.42 -3.54 -13.91
C PHE A 51 3.15 -4.29 -12.79
N GLN A 52 3.74 -3.53 -11.89
CA GLN A 52 4.21 -4.05 -10.61
C GLN A 52 3.01 -4.22 -9.66
N LEU A 53 3.17 -5.01 -8.59
CA LEU A 53 2.11 -5.15 -7.58
C LEU A 53 1.74 -3.81 -6.94
N SER A 54 2.71 -2.90 -6.80
CA SER A 54 2.50 -1.54 -6.31
C SER A 54 1.59 -0.71 -7.22
N ASP A 55 1.52 -1.02 -8.53
CA ASP A 55 0.65 -0.31 -9.47
C ASP A 55 -0.81 -0.76 -9.37
N ILE A 56 -1.07 -1.94 -8.80
CA ILE A 56 -2.38 -2.58 -8.79
C ILE A 56 -3.04 -2.40 -7.42
N GLU A 57 -4.24 -1.85 -7.41
CA GLU A 57 -5.07 -1.70 -6.21
C GLU A 57 -5.83 -3.01 -5.92
N SER A 58 -6.54 -3.52 -6.94
CA SER A 58 -7.36 -4.72 -6.79
C SER A 58 -7.64 -5.42 -8.12
N VAL A 59 -8.08 -6.67 -8.02
CA VAL A 59 -8.53 -7.47 -9.17
C VAL A 59 -9.88 -8.13 -8.89
N GLU A 60 -10.82 -7.97 -9.82
CA GLU A 60 -12.15 -8.56 -9.75
C GLU A 60 -12.46 -9.42 -10.98
N MET A 61 -13.18 -10.52 -10.78
CA MET A 61 -13.74 -11.32 -11.85
C MET A 61 -15.26 -11.27 -11.79
N LYS A 62 -15.93 -10.94 -12.90
CA LYS A 62 -17.39 -11.03 -13.03
C LYS A 62 -17.78 -11.98 -14.16
N SER A 63 -18.76 -12.83 -13.90
CA SER A 63 -19.38 -13.66 -14.94
C SER A 63 -20.37 -12.83 -15.77
N GLY A 64 -20.47 -13.16 -17.05
CA GLY A 64 -21.57 -12.78 -17.90
C GLY A 64 -22.11 -14.02 -18.62
N TRP A 65 -23.20 -13.87 -19.36
CA TRP A 65 -23.88 -15.00 -19.99
C TRP A 65 -22.97 -15.83 -20.92
N PHE A 66 -22.08 -15.19 -21.70
CA PHE A 66 -21.22 -15.88 -22.68
C PHE A 66 -19.72 -15.64 -22.49
N SER A 67 -19.30 -14.95 -21.44
CA SER A 67 -17.90 -14.60 -21.20
C SER A 67 -17.67 -14.21 -19.75
N TYR A 68 -16.42 -14.26 -19.31
CA TYR A 68 -16.00 -13.63 -18.07
C TYR A 68 -15.38 -12.27 -18.35
N LYS A 69 -15.38 -11.41 -17.34
CA LYS A 69 -14.70 -10.11 -17.36
C LYS A 69 -13.72 -10.07 -16.20
N LEU A 70 -12.46 -9.78 -16.51
CA LEU A 70 -11.44 -9.42 -15.53
C LEU A 70 -11.40 -7.89 -15.44
N PHE A 71 -11.48 -7.37 -14.23
CA PHE A 71 -11.29 -5.97 -13.93
C PHE A 71 -10.02 -5.82 -13.10
N ILE A 72 -9.20 -4.83 -13.46
CA ILE A 72 -7.94 -4.53 -12.80
C ILE A 72 -7.99 -3.05 -12.49
N ASP A 73 -8.00 -2.72 -11.20
CA ASP A 73 -7.97 -1.35 -10.72
C ASP A 73 -6.52 -1.00 -10.42
N VAL A 74 -6.04 0.09 -11.01
CA VAL A 74 -4.67 0.56 -10.79
C VAL A 74 -4.66 1.80 -9.90
N ARG A 75 -3.53 2.04 -9.23
CA ARG A 75 -3.33 3.19 -8.34
C ARG A 75 -2.97 4.46 -9.10
N SER A 76 -2.39 4.34 -10.29
CA SER A 76 -1.88 5.47 -11.07
C SER A 76 -2.27 5.39 -12.53
N LEU A 77 -2.72 6.52 -13.07
CA LEU A 77 -3.02 6.64 -14.51
C LEU A 77 -1.76 6.57 -15.38
N LYS A 78 -0.58 6.87 -14.83
CA LYS A 78 0.70 6.73 -15.55
C LYS A 78 0.92 5.29 -16.05
N ALA A 79 0.46 4.30 -15.28
CA ALA A 79 0.52 2.90 -15.67
C ALA A 79 -0.43 2.55 -16.83
N LEU A 80 -1.39 3.43 -17.13
CA LEU A 80 -2.43 3.26 -18.16
C LEU A 80 -2.17 4.05 -19.43
N ASP A 81 -1.21 4.98 -19.47
CA ASP A 81 -0.96 5.87 -20.61
C ASP A 81 -0.78 5.11 -21.94
N LYS A 82 -0.26 3.88 -21.86
CA LYS A 82 -0.06 3.01 -23.02
C LYS A 82 -1.29 2.16 -23.35
N PHE A 83 -2.18 1.90 -22.40
CA PHE A 83 -3.29 0.96 -22.58
C PHE A 83 -4.52 1.64 -23.21
N PRO A 84 -5.07 1.10 -24.32
CA PRO A 84 -6.13 1.77 -25.05
C PRO A 84 -7.49 1.70 -24.34
N ALA A 85 -8.28 2.78 -24.47
CA ALA A 85 -9.69 2.87 -24.06
C ALA A 85 -9.95 2.44 -22.60
N VAL A 86 -9.18 2.95 -21.65
CA VAL A 86 -9.43 2.81 -20.21
C VAL A 86 -10.46 3.83 -19.76
N LYS A 87 -11.38 3.45 -18.86
CA LYS A 87 -12.31 4.37 -18.20
C LYS A 87 -11.83 4.57 -16.77
N GLY A 88 -11.39 5.78 -16.44
CA GLY A 88 -10.78 6.07 -15.13
C GLY A 88 -9.52 5.22 -14.89
N ASN A 89 -9.40 4.63 -13.71
CA ASN A 89 -8.28 3.77 -13.31
C ASN A 89 -8.56 2.27 -13.48
N ARG A 90 -9.60 1.89 -14.22
CA ARG A 90 -10.09 0.50 -14.30
C ARG A 90 -9.91 -0.10 -15.69
N ILE A 91 -9.03 -1.09 -15.81
CA ILE A 91 -8.90 -1.91 -17.01
C ILE A 91 -9.98 -3.00 -16.99
N LYS A 92 -10.68 -3.17 -18.11
CA LYS A 92 -11.71 -4.20 -18.31
C LYS A 92 -11.33 -5.08 -19.48
N LEU A 93 -11.15 -6.38 -19.22
CA LEU A 93 -10.74 -7.39 -20.20
C LEU A 93 -11.82 -8.49 -20.27
N LYS A 94 -12.26 -8.83 -21.48
CA LYS A 94 -13.20 -9.93 -21.73
C LYS A 94 -12.42 -11.22 -21.98
N VAL A 95 -12.79 -12.28 -21.29
CA VAL A 95 -12.15 -13.60 -21.39
C VAL A 95 -13.20 -14.63 -21.78
N SER A 96 -12.84 -15.51 -22.72
CA SER A 96 -13.72 -16.61 -23.16
C SER A 96 -14.05 -17.56 -22.00
N ARG A 97 -15.25 -18.14 -22.00
CA ARG A 97 -15.65 -19.16 -21.02
C ARG A 97 -14.73 -20.38 -21.05
N THR A 98 -14.12 -20.69 -22.20
CA THR A 98 -13.14 -21.78 -22.36
C THR A 98 -11.90 -21.61 -21.49
N HIS A 99 -11.59 -20.39 -21.04
CA HIS A 99 -10.44 -20.10 -20.19
C HIS A 99 -10.83 -19.77 -18.74
N ARG A 100 -12.03 -20.17 -18.29
CA ARG A 100 -12.55 -19.90 -16.94
C ARG A 100 -11.58 -20.31 -15.84
N GLU A 101 -11.07 -21.54 -15.87
CA GLU A 101 -10.22 -22.03 -14.78
C GLU A 101 -8.86 -21.30 -14.75
N LYS A 102 -8.29 -21.01 -15.93
CA LYS A 102 -7.08 -20.18 -16.03
C LYS A 102 -7.32 -18.77 -15.49
N LEU A 103 -8.48 -18.17 -15.79
CA LEU A 103 -8.85 -16.84 -15.28
C LEU A 103 -9.03 -16.84 -13.75
N LYS A 104 -9.69 -17.85 -13.18
CA LYS A 104 -9.82 -17.99 -11.73
C LYS A 104 -8.45 -18.11 -11.07
N SER A 105 -7.60 -18.97 -11.60
CA SER A 105 -6.25 -19.18 -11.08
C SER A 105 -5.45 -17.87 -11.14
N LEU A 106 -5.48 -17.16 -12.29
CA LEU A 106 -4.86 -15.84 -12.43
C LEU A 106 -5.39 -14.84 -11.39
N LYS A 107 -6.72 -14.73 -11.21
CA LYS A 107 -7.32 -13.83 -10.24
C LYS A 107 -6.85 -14.14 -8.83
N SER A 108 -6.85 -15.43 -8.44
CA SER A 108 -6.43 -15.86 -7.11
C SER A 108 -4.96 -15.56 -6.88
N SER A 109 -4.08 -15.89 -7.83
CA SER A 109 -2.64 -15.60 -7.73
C SER A 109 -2.36 -14.10 -7.62
N LEU A 110 -3.04 -13.27 -8.43
CA LEU A 110 -2.92 -11.82 -8.33
C LEU A 110 -3.43 -11.29 -6.99
N SER A 111 -4.60 -11.76 -6.54
CA SER A 111 -5.17 -11.32 -5.26
C SER A 111 -4.23 -11.64 -4.09
N LEU A 112 -3.68 -12.85 -4.07
CA LEU A 112 -2.74 -13.28 -3.04
C LEU A 112 -1.48 -12.40 -3.07
N ALA A 113 -0.86 -12.25 -4.23
CA ALA A 113 0.36 -11.46 -4.38
C ALA A 113 0.16 -9.98 -3.98
N ILE A 114 -0.99 -9.39 -4.34
CA ILE A 114 -1.35 -8.02 -3.95
C ILE A 114 -1.53 -7.92 -2.43
N SER A 115 -2.21 -8.90 -1.80
CA SER A 115 -2.39 -8.92 -0.35
C SER A 115 -1.06 -9.05 0.39
N GLU A 116 -0.18 -9.97 -0.05
CA GLU A 116 1.17 -10.11 0.49
C GLU A 116 1.95 -8.80 0.37
N HIS A 117 1.91 -8.15 -0.80
CA HIS A 117 2.59 -6.88 -0.99
C HIS A 117 2.03 -5.76 -0.10
N LYS A 118 0.73 -5.76 0.19
CA LYS A 118 0.10 -4.81 1.11
C LYS A 118 0.53 -5.08 2.56
N LEU A 119 0.66 -6.35 2.97
CA LEU A 119 1.16 -6.71 4.30
C LEU A 119 2.62 -6.32 4.48
N ASP A 120 3.47 -6.62 3.48
CA ASP A 120 4.90 -6.23 3.49
C ASP A 120 5.08 -4.72 3.72
N GLN A 121 4.18 -3.89 3.17
CA GLN A 121 4.21 -2.44 3.36
C GLN A 121 3.72 -1.98 4.74
N LEU A 122 2.88 -2.76 5.44
CA LEU A 122 2.40 -2.40 6.77
C LEU A 122 3.42 -2.76 7.85
N ASP A 123 4.09 -3.91 7.71
CA ASP A 123 5.14 -4.34 8.64
C ASP A 123 6.33 -3.36 8.59
N SER A 124 6.74 -2.91 7.41
CA SER A 124 7.85 -1.97 7.27
C SER A 124 7.60 -0.61 7.94
N HIS A 125 6.34 -0.19 8.07
CA HIS A 125 6.00 1.05 8.79
C HIS A 125 5.97 0.84 10.31
N SER A 126 5.74 -0.39 10.78
CA SER A 126 5.65 -0.68 12.21
C SER A 126 7.02 -0.63 12.89
N ASP A 127 8.07 -1.06 12.18
CA ASP A 127 9.45 -1.05 12.68
C ASP A 127 9.98 0.39 12.86
N GLU A 128 9.68 1.32 11.94
CA GLU A 128 10.15 2.72 12.03
C GLU A 128 9.62 3.45 13.27
N TYR A 129 8.38 3.18 13.69
CA TYR A 129 7.82 3.77 14.91
C TYR A 129 8.45 3.20 16.18
N GLU A 130 9.01 1.99 16.16
CA GLU A 130 9.66 1.40 17.33
C GLU A 130 11.06 2.03 17.55
N TYR A 131 11.80 2.32 16.46
CA TYR A 131 13.12 2.97 16.52
C TYR A 131 13.08 4.46 16.95
N GLU A 132 12.11 5.26 16.46
CA GLU A 132 11.98 6.66 16.88
C GLU A 132 11.63 6.77 18.38
N ASN A 133 10.76 5.89 18.87
CA ASN A 133 10.35 5.89 20.28
C ASN A 133 11.48 5.44 21.24
N GLU A 134 12.36 4.52 20.84
CA GLU A 134 13.53 4.16 21.64
C GLU A 134 14.59 5.27 21.67
N SER A 135 14.80 5.95 20.55
CA SER A 135 15.77 7.05 20.44
C SER A 135 15.39 8.23 21.35
N LEU A 136 14.10 8.59 21.40
CA LEU A 136 13.56 9.63 22.27
C LEU A 136 13.64 9.26 23.77
N LYS A 137 13.45 7.97 24.10
CA LYS A 137 13.58 7.47 25.47
C LYS A 137 15.03 7.46 25.97
N ASN A 138 16.01 7.23 25.10
CA ASN A 138 17.42 7.27 25.47
C ASN A 138 17.95 8.70 25.63
N THR A 139 17.50 9.66 24.82
CA THR A 139 17.87 11.08 25.02
C THR A 139 17.33 11.64 26.33
N ALA A 140 16.12 11.27 26.74
CA ALA A 140 15.51 11.74 28.00
C ALA A 140 16.20 11.20 29.28
N ARG A 141 16.95 10.10 29.18
CA ARG A 141 17.67 9.50 30.31
C ARG A 141 19.07 10.08 30.54
N THR A 142 19.62 10.78 29.56
CA THR A 142 21.02 11.23 29.61
C THR A 142 21.20 12.61 30.27
N ASP A 143 20.15 13.43 30.33
CA ASP A 143 20.19 14.77 30.95
C ASP A 143 19.87 14.81 32.46
N GLY A 144 19.51 13.67 33.08
CA GLY A 144 19.07 13.63 34.48
C GLY A 144 20.15 13.39 35.54
N ASN A 145 21.41 13.20 35.16
CA ASN A 145 22.45 12.71 36.10
C ASN A 145 23.73 13.56 36.12
N GLN A 146 23.58 14.89 36.24
CA GLN A 146 24.67 15.77 36.67
C GLN A 146 24.18 16.73 37.75
N GLY A 147 24.49 16.42 39.00
CA GLY A 147 24.45 17.41 40.07
C GLY A 147 23.93 16.89 41.39
N GLN A 148 24.76 16.16 42.14
CA GLN A 148 24.79 16.25 43.62
C GLN A 148 25.96 15.43 44.19
N ARG A 149 27.19 15.97 44.08
CA ARG A 149 28.32 15.60 44.95
C ARG A 149 29.21 16.82 45.19
N SER A 150 28.93 17.52 46.29
CA SER A 150 29.80 18.49 46.99
C SER A 150 28.91 19.17 48.04
N GLY A 151 29.22 19.30 49.34
CA GLY A 151 30.45 19.06 50.05
C GLY A 151 30.19 19.06 51.56
N ARG A 152 31.19 18.57 52.29
CA ARG A 152 31.27 18.44 53.74
C ARG A 152 32.15 19.60 54.23
N SER A 153 31.71 20.42 55.18
CA SER A 153 32.60 21.17 56.10
C SER A 153 31.83 21.84 57.24
N ASP A 154 32.52 21.90 58.37
CA ASP A 154 32.14 22.23 59.74
C ASP A 154 31.69 23.67 60.02
N GLN A 155 30.89 23.86 61.08
CA GLN A 155 31.14 24.74 62.26
C GLN A 155 29.84 24.88 63.09
N LYS A 156 29.75 24.37 64.34
CA LYS A 156 30.27 24.89 65.63
C LYS A 156 29.39 26.00 66.28
N THR A 157 28.90 25.64 67.48
CA THR A 157 28.67 26.44 68.70
C THR A 157 27.35 27.21 68.97
N ARG A 158 26.65 26.67 70.00
CA ARG A 158 26.20 27.30 71.28
C ARG A 158 25.16 28.43 71.28
N GLY A 159 24.05 28.13 71.97
CA GLY A 159 23.67 28.85 73.20
C GLY A 159 22.39 29.71 73.12
N GLY A 160 21.39 29.37 73.94
CA GLY A 160 20.25 30.26 74.20
C GLY A 160 19.04 29.55 74.77
N LEU A 161 18.92 29.54 76.10
CA LEU A 161 17.78 29.08 76.89
C LEU A 161 16.57 30.04 76.79
N GLN A 162 15.41 29.57 77.28
CA GLN A 162 14.19 30.30 77.70
C GLN A 162 13.17 30.57 76.58
N ASN A 163 11.85 30.32 76.67
CA ASN A 163 10.86 30.15 77.75
C ASN A 163 9.78 29.16 77.25
N ALA A 164 9.26 28.19 78.02
CA ALA A 164 8.35 28.30 79.17
C ALA A 164 7.05 29.07 78.87
N LEU A 165 5.96 28.30 78.74
CA LEU A 165 4.58 28.56 79.17
C LEU A 165 4.03 29.98 79.01
N GLU A 166 3.01 30.15 78.16
CA GLU A 166 1.78 30.84 78.56
C GLU A 166 0.55 30.45 77.70
N LYS A 167 -0.46 29.91 78.41
CA LYS A 167 -1.92 30.11 78.32
C LYS A 167 -2.58 30.01 76.93
N ARG A 168 -3.45 29.02 76.66
CA ARG A 168 -4.84 28.82 77.17
C ARG A 168 -5.73 30.07 77.09
N ASP A 169 -6.94 29.83 76.57
CA ASP A 169 -8.08 30.72 76.27
C ASP A 169 -7.98 31.41 74.91
N GLN A 170 -8.93 31.31 73.97
CA GLN A 170 -10.40 31.26 74.08
C GLN A 170 -10.94 30.42 72.89
N LEU A 171 -11.67 29.30 73.06
CA LEU A 171 -13.12 29.20 73.24
C LEU A 171 -13.96 30.21 72.44
N LYS A 172 -14.48 29.76 71.30
CA LYS A 172 -15.93 29.68 71.01
C LYS A 172 -16.20 28.55 70.03
#